data_AF-A0A841Z366-F1
#
_entry.id   AF-A0A841Z366-F1
#
_cell.length_a   1.000
_cell.length_b   1.000
_cell.length_c   1.000
_cell.angle_alpha   90.00
_cell.angle_beta   90.00
_cell.angle_gamma   90.00
#
_symmetry.space_group_name_H-M   'P 1'
#
loop_
_entity.id
_entity.type
_entity.pdbx_description
1 polymer ?
#
loop_
_entity_poly.entity_id
_entity_poly.type
_entity_poly.pdbx_seq_one_letter_code
_entity_poly.pdbx_strand_id
1 'polypeptide(L)' 'MKWKKRTFKRERKTGDSTIVLNYLTGTVSFSEVSSEVPLMATGYHTFQKYVEYLESQGYEEIKSDFH' A
#
# COMPACT_ATOMS: atom_id res chain seq x y z
N MET A 1 -18.61 7.91 -1.08
CA MET A 1 -17.51 7.87 -0.10
C MET A 1 -16.41 6.99 -0.66
N LYS A 2 -15.52 7.57 -1.47
CA LYS A 2 -14.62 6.86 -2.38
C LYS A 2 -13.18 6.93 -1.81
N TRP A 3 -12.46 5.80 -1.80
CA TRP A 3 -11.01 5.67 -1.51
C TRP A 3 -10.53 5.91 -0.06
N LYS A 4 -11.12 5.23 0.94
CA LYS A 4 -10.59 5.26 2.33
C LYS A 4 -9.27 4.51 2.48
N LYS A 5 -9.12 3.40 1.73
CA LYS A 5 -7.92 2.56 1.70
C LYS A 5 -7.66 2.10 0.27
N ARG A 6 -6.39 1.92 -0.09
CA ARG A 6 -5.96 1.26 -1.33
C ARG A 6 -4.99 0.15 -0.98
N THR A 7 -5.12 -1.00 -1.63
CA THR A 7 -4.30 -2.19 -1.34
C THR A 7 -3.47 -2.51 -2.57
N PHE A 8 -2.18 -2.73 -2.36
CA PHE A 8 -1.20 -3.05 -3.38
C PHE A 8 -0.62 -4.42 -3.09
N LYS A 9 -0.57 -5.29 -4.09
CA LYS A 9 -0.02 -6.65 -3.97
C LYS A 9 1.12 -6.84 -4.95
N ARG A 10 2.16 -7.52 -4.51
CA ARG A 10 3.24 -8.01 -5.37
C ARG A 10 3.43 -9.50 -5.13
N GLU A 11 3.31 -10.28 -6.20
CA GLU A 11 3.57 -11.72 -6.15
C GLU A 11 5.08 -11.96 -6.14
N ARG A 12 5.54 -12.77 -5.18
CA ARG A 12 6.94 -13.20 -5.09
C ARG A 12 6.98 -14.70 -4.90
N LYS A 13 8.05 -15.34 -5.38
CA LYS A 13 8.28 -16.79 -5.20
C LYS A 13 8.30 -17.24 -3.73
N THR A 14 8.59 -16.31 -2.82
CA THR A 14 8.73 -16.53 -1.37
C THR A 14 7.45 -16.21 -0.58
N GLY A 15 6.37 -15.80 -1.25
CA GLY A 15 5.12 -15.38 -0.63
C GLY A 15 4.71 -13.96 -1.05
N ASP A 16 3.40 -13.73 -1.10
CA ASP A 16 2.83 -12.48 -1.56
C ASP A 16 3.09 -11.33 -0.58
N SER A 17 3.60 -10.21 -1.10
CA SER A 17 3.77 -8.97 -0.32
C SER A 17 2.58 -8.06 -0.56
N THR A 18 1.89 -7.63 0.50
CA THR A 18 0.75 -6.72 0.42
C THR A 18 1.02 -5.45 1.23
N ILE A 19 0.70 -4.30 0.64
CA ILE A 19 0.83 -2.97 1.24
C ILE A 19 -0.53 -2.29 1.22
N VAL A 20 -0.98 -1.78 2.36
CA VAL A 20 -2.27 -1.07 2.48
C VAL A 20 -2.00 0.40 2.79
N LEU A 21 -2.51 1.29 1.94
CA LEU A 21 -2.47 2.73 2.14
C LEU A 21 -3.77 3.17 2.80
N ASN A 22 -3.69 3.74 4.00
CA ASN A 22 -4.84 4.28 4.73
C ASN A 22 -4.84 5.81 4.66
N TYR A 23 -5.66 6.35 3.76
CA TYR A 23 -5.77 7.79 3.51
C TYR A 23 -6.44 8.54 4.65
N LEU A 24 -7.21 7.84 5.51
CA LEU A 24 -7.87 8.45 6.66
C LEU A 24 -6.89 8.73 7.81
N THR A 25 -5.97 7.80 8.05
CA THR A 25 -5.01 7.88 9.16
C THR A 25 -3.65 8.39 8.71
N GLY A 26 -3.38 8.46 7.40
CA GLY A 26 -2.05 8.82 6.90
C GLY A 26 -1.01 7.72 7.11
N THR A 27 -1.45 6.46 7.24
CA THR A 27 -0.58 5.32 7.56
C THR A 27 -0.46 4.34 6.39
N VAL A 28 0.59 3.52 6.47
CA VAL A 28 0.93 2.45 5.55
C VAL A 28 1.09 1.17 6.37
N SER A 29 0.38 0.11 5.99
CA SER A 29 0.47 -1.21 6.62
C SER A 29 1.18 -2.20 5.69
N PHE A 30 2.07 -3.03 6.24
CA PHE A 30 2.84 -4.04 5.50
C PHE A 30 2.47 -5.44 5.99
N SER A 31 2.05 -6.33 5.08
CA SER A 31 1.69 -7.70 5.46
C SER A 31 2.87 -8.53 5.96
N GLU A 32 4.05 -8.34 5.35
CA GLU A 32 5.26 -9.12 5.64
C GLU A 32 5.73 -8.97 7.10
N VAL A 33 5.55 -7.78 7.68
CA VAL A 33 5.98 -7.46 9.05
C VAL A 33 4.81 -7.16 9.98
N SER A 34 3.56 -7.36 9.51
CA SER A 34 2.32 -7.07 10.24
C SER A 34 2.36 -5.74 11.01
N SER A 35 2.98 -4.72 10.39
CA SER A 35 3.25 -3.43 11.01
C SER A 35 2.53 -2.32 10.26
N GLU A 36 2.06 -1.32 11.01
CA GLU A 36 1.49 -0.09 10.48
C GLU A 36 2.34 1.09 10.93
N VAL A 37 2.71 1.95 9.99
CA VAL A 37 3.57 3.12 10.24
C VAL A 37 3.01 4.36 9.53
N PRO A 38 3.33 5.57 10.00
CA PRO A 38 3.01 6.79 9.26
C PRO A 38 3.66 6.78 7.87
N LEU A 39 3.00 7.36 6.87
CA LEU A 39 3.57 7.50 5.51
C LEU A 39 4.97 8.14 5.53
N MET A 40 5.20 9.12 6.40
CA MET A 40 6.51 9.78 6.50
C MET A 40 7.64 8.82 6.92
N ALA A 41 7.32 7.74 7.65
CA ALA A 41 8.29 6.72 8.03
C ALA A 41 8.77 5.90 6.82
N THR A 42 8.02 5.90 5.70
CA THR A 42 8.47 5.28 4.44
C THR A 42 9.40 6.18 3.63
N GLY A 43 9.61 7.43 4.06
CA GLY A 43 10.42 8.44 3.35
C GLY A 43 9.66 9.25 2.31
N TYR A 44 8.33 9.10 2.24
CA TYR A 44 7.48 9.78 1.26
C TYR A 44 6.59 10.84 1.93
N HIS A 45 6.42 11.97 1.25
CA HIS A 45 5.61 13.09 1.74
C HIS A 45 4.15 13.03 1.27
N THR A 46 3.85 12.28 0.21
CA THR A 46 2.50 12.13 -0.32
C THR A 46 2.23 10.68 -0.73
N PHE A 47 0.99 10.24 -0.58
CA PHE A 47 0.60 8.90 -1.01
C PHE A 47 0.78 8.71 -2.51
N GLN A 48 0.62 9.77 -3.32
CA GLN A 48 0.83 9.68 -4.76
C GLN A 48 2.27 9.24 -5.09
N LYS A 49 3.29 9.89 -4.52
CA LYS A 49 4.69 9.49 -4.76
C LYS A 49 4.98 8.08 -4.26
N TYR A 50 4.33 7.68 -3.17
CA TYR A 50 4.47 6.32 -2.66
C TYR A 50 3.81 5.30 -3.60
N VAL A 51 2.64 5.62 -4.18
CA VAL A 51 1.99 4.78 -5.22
C VAL A 51 2.88 4.64 -6.45
N GLU A 52 3.43 5.74 -6.98
CA GLU A 52 4.36 5.70 -8.11
C GLU A 52 5.57 4.80 -7.81
N TYR A 53 6.08 4.86 -6.58
CA TYR A 53 7.13 3.94 -6.12
C TYR A 53 6.63 2.48 -6.12
N LEU A 54 5.47 2.18 -5.54
CA LEU A 54 4.92 0.83 -5.50
C LEU A 54 4.75 0.25 -6.91
N GLU A 55 4.20 1.02 -7.84
CA GLU A 55 4.06 0.64 -9.26
C GLU A 55 5.44 0.38 -9.90
N SER A 56 6.44 1.22 -9.64
CA SER A 56 7.82 1.00 -10.12
C SER A 56 8.46 -0.28 -9.56
N GLN A 57 8.04 -0.72 -8.38
CA GLN A 57 8.49 -1.95 -7.73
C GLN A 57 7.70 -3.19 -8.18
N GLY A 58 6.75 -3.04 -9.11
CA GLY A 58 5.90 -4.11 -9.61
C GLY A 58 4.81 -4.53 -8.64
N TYR A 59 4.35 -3.63 -7.77
CA TYR A 59 3.10 -3.84 -7.06
C TYR A 59 1.93 -3.42 -7.94
N GLU A 60 0.86 -4.21 -7.88
CA GLU A 60 -0.40 -3.95 -8.56
C GLU A 60 -1.47 -3.56 -7.54
N GLU A 61 -2.27 -2.54 -7.86
CA GLU A 61 -3.40 -2.18 -7.02
C GLU A 61 -4.51 -3.24 -7.12
N ILE A 62 -4.85 -3.86 -5.99
CA ILE A 62 -6.07 -4.67 -5.88
C ILE A 62 -7.22 -3.68 -5.76
N LYS A 63 -8.01 -3.56 -6.84
CA LYS A 63 -9.33 -2.95 -6.76
C LYS A 63 -10.18 -3.87 -5.89
N SER A 64 -10.52 -3.43 -4.68
CA SER A 64 -11.57 -4.09 -3.89
C SER A 64 -12.90 -3.87 -4.61
N ASP A 65 -13.20 -4.71 -5.60
CA ASP A 65 -14.55 -4.88 -6.10
C ASP A 65 -15.37 -5.49 -4.96
N PHE A 66 -16.10 -4.64 -4.25
CA PHE A 66 -17.24 -5.07 -3.44
C PHE A 66 -18.29 -5.60 -4.41
N HIS A 67 -18.39 -6.93 -4.52
CA HIS A 67 -19.54 -7.59 -5.13
C HIS A 67 -20.59 -7.94 -4.07
#